data_AF-A0A401UF16-F1
#
_entry.id   AF-A0A401UF16-F1
#
_cell.length_a   1.000
_cell.length_b   1.000
_cell.length_c   1.000
_cell.angle_alpha   90.00
_cell.angle_beta   90.00
_cell.angle_gamma   90.00
#
_symmetry.space_group_name_H-M   'P 1'
#
loop_
_entity.id
_entity.type
_entity.pdbx_description
1 polymer ?
#
loop_
_entity_poly.entity_id
_entity_poly.type
_entity_poly.pdbx_seq_one_letter_code
_entity_poly.pdbx_strand_id
1 'polypeptide(L)' 'MTKTLVPPKDRKEWTFLVTTKLDHKFQNLVMQLKIMEFKQKKGTDKIDIMQSIDELYELSTKYAVSLQNDFQVIFKKW' A
#
# COMPACT_ATOMS: atom_id res chain seq x y z
N MET A 1 -18.30 -0.23 -17.28
CA MET A 1 -17.84 -0.05 -15.88
C MET A 1 -16.33 -0.22 -15.88
N THR A 2 -15.58 0.86 -15.74
CA THR A 2 -14.13 0.81 -15.57
C THR A 2 -13.84 0.13 -14.24
N LYS A 3 -13.34 -1.12 -14.27
CA LYS A 3 -12.83 -1.79 -13.07
C LYS A 3 -11.65 -0.95 -12.57
N THR A 4 -11.83 -0.22 -11.48
CA THR A 4 -10.72 0.49 -10.83
C THR A 4 -9.79 -0.57 -10.25
N LEU A 5 -8.61 -0.73 -10.83
CA LEU A 5 -7.63 -1.75 -10.41
C LEU A 5 -7.01 -1.44 -9.05
N VAL A 6 -7.12 -0.18 -8.58
CA VAL A 6 -6.57 0.29 -7.31
C VAL A 6 -7.70 0.69 -6.36
N PRO A 7 -7.65 0.27 -5.09
CA PRO A 7 -8.59 0.69 -4.05
C PRO A 7 -8.60 2.20 -3.82
N PRO A 8 -9.75 2.81 -3.47
CA PRO A 8 -9.83 4.21 -3.06
C PRO A 8 -8.84 4.56 -1.93
N LYS A 9 -8.20 5.73 -2.02
CA LYS A 9 -7.08 6.14 -1.14
C LYS A 9 -7.51 6.45 0.30
N ASP A 10 -8.78 6.78 0.50
CA ASP A 10 -9.42 7.09 1.79
C ASP A 10 -9.66 5.85 2.66
N ARG A 11 -9.44 4.64 2.12
CA ARG A 11 -9.52 3.38 2.84
C ARG A 11 -8.50 3.29 3.98
N LYS A 12 -8.94 2.88 5.18
CA LYS A 12 -8.10 2.75 6.39
C LYS A 12 -6.98 1.72 6.23
N GLU A 13 -7.18 0.75 5.35
CA GLU A 13 -6.22 -0.30 5.01
C GLU A 13 -4.91 0.29 4.47
N TRP A 14 -4.95 1.41 3.74
CA TRP A 14 -3.73 2.12 3.31
C TRP A 14 -2.89 2.59 4.50
N THR A 15 -3.55 3.11 5.53
CA THR A 15 -2.87 3.49 6.78
C THR A 15 -2.27 2.25 7.45
N PHE A 16 -2.95 1.10 7.43
CA PHE A 16 -2.43 -0.13 8.02
C PHE A 16 -1.20 -0.68 7.27
N LEU A 17 -1.15 -0.52 5.95
CA LEU A 17 0.02 -0.87 5.14
C LEU A 17 1.23 -0.01 5.50
N VAL A 18 1.04 1.32 5.54
CA VAL A 18 2.11 2.29 5.87
C VAL A 18 2.57 2.18 7.32
N THR A 19 1.63 2.00 8.25
CA THR A 19 1.93 1.83 9.68
C THR A 19 2.36 0.42 10.05
N THR A 20 2.38 -0.48 9.06
CA THR A 20 2.85 -1.86 9.16
C THR A 20 2.06 -2.66 10.19
N LYS A 21 0.81 -2.26 10.43
CA LYS A 21 -0.16 -2.99 11.26
C LYS A 21 -0.75 -4.20 10.54
N LEU A 22 -0.55 -4.26 9.22
CA LEU A 22 -0.99 -5.35 8.36
C LEU A 22 0.27 -6.07 7.85
N ASP A 23 0.44 -7.33 8.25
CA ASP A 23 1.56 -8.16 7.80
C ASP A 23 1.15 -8.93 6.55
N HIS A 24 1.14 -8.23 5.42
CA HIS A 24 0.88 -8.83 4.10
C HIS A 24 2.14 -8.84 3.28
N LYS A 25 2.51 -10.03 2.81
CA LYS A 25 3.62 -10.19 1.88
C LYS A 25 3.11 -9.99 0.46
N PHE A 26 3.29 -8.77 -0.04
CA PHE A 26 2.99 -8.45 -1.44
C PHE A 26 3.73 -9.38 -2.38
N GLN A 27 3.11 -9.81 -3.48
CA GLN A 27 3.83 -10.61 -4.48
C GLN A 27 4.80 -9.74 -5.29
N ASN A 28 4.48 -8.45 -5.45
CA ASN A 28 5.31 -7.49 -6.15
C ASN A 28 6.52 -7.05 -5.29
N LEU A 29 7.74 -7.24 -5.82
CA LEU A 29 8.99 -6.91 -5.15
C LEU A 29 9.13 -5.41 -4.84
N VAL A 30 8.68 -4.53 -5.75
CA VAL A 30 8.77 -3.07 -5.55
C VAL A 30 7.90 -2.63 -4.37
N MET A 31 6.70 -3.18 -4.23
CA MET A 31 5.86 -2.94 -3.05
C MET A 31 6.45 -3.51 -1.77
N GLN A 32 7.06 -4.70 -1.81
CA GLN A 32 7.75 -5.26 -0.64
C GLN A 32 8.86 -4.32 -0.17
N LEU A 33 9.71 -3.83 -1.09
CA LEU A 33 10.78 -2.89 -0.78
C LEU A 33 10.22 -1.59 -0.19
N LYS A 34 9.16 -1.04 -0.79
CA LYS A 34 8.55 0.21 -0.31
C LYS A 34 7.98 0.07 1.12
N ILE A 35 7.34 -1.05 1.42
CA ILE A 35 6.84 -1.32 2.78
C ILE A 35 7.99 -1.52 3.77
N MET A 36 9.09 -2.16 3.36
CA MET A 36 10.28 -2.25 4.19
C MET A 36 10.88 -0.87 4.48
N GLU A 37 10.92 0.04 3.50
CA GLU A 37 11.33 1.44 3.73
C GLU A 37 10.44 2.11 4.78
N PHE A 38 9.12 1.95 4.71
CA PHE A 38 8.21 2.49 5.72
C PHE A 38 8.42 1.88 7.10
N LYS A 39 8.67 0.56 7.19
CA LYS A 39 9.05 -0.12 8.45
C LYS A 39 10.29 0.52 9.07
N GLN A 40 11.32 0.79 8.27
CA GLN A 40 12.55 1.42 8.75
C GLN A 40 12.33 2.87 9.19
N LYS A 41 11.60 3.67 8.39
CA LYS A 41 11.29 5.07 8.70
C LYS A 41 10.49 5.24 9.99
N LYS A 42 9.57 4.32 10.29
CA LYS A 42 8.79 4.32 11.54
C LYS A 42 9.67 4.23 12.79
N GLY A 43 10.81 3.56 12.73
CA GLY A 43 11.78 3.49 13.84
C GLY A 43 12.54 4.79 14.11
N THR A 44 12.35 5.82 13.27
CA THR A 44 13.11 7.09 13.33
C THR A 44 12.25 8.33 13.60
N ASP A 45 10.99 8.15 14.05
CA ASP A 45 9.99 9.23 14.31
C ASP A 45 9.71 10.18 13.12
N LYS A 46 10.16 9.83 11.91
CA LYS A 46 10.11 10.68 10.70
C LYS A 46 9.15 10.17 9.63
N ILE A 47 8.04 9.53 10.01
CA ILE A 47 7.07 9.07 9.01
C ILE A 47 5.85 9.99 8.98
N ASP A 48 5.74 10.79 7.92
CA ASP A 48 4.48 11.44 7.56
C ASP A 48 3.59 10.36 6.91
N ILE A 49 2.54 9.98 7.63
CA ILE A 49 1.61 8.92 7.21
C ILE A 49 0.89 9.32 5.94
N MET A 50 0.48 10.59 5.81
CA MET A 50 -0.25 11.05 4.63
C MET A 50 0.65 11.03 3.41
N GLN A 51 1.85 11.60 3.50
CA GLN A 51 2.81 11.56 2.40
C GLN A 51 3.18 10.11 2.01
N SER A 52 3.32 9.22 2.99
CA SER A 52 3.63 7.81 2.72
C SER A 52 2.48 7.07 2.05
N ILE A 53 1.22 7.37 2.39
CA ILE A 53 0.04 6.86 1.69
C ILE A 53 0.02 7.38 0.25
N ASP A 54 0.37 8.65 0.04
CA ASP A 54 0.45 9.27 -1.28
C ASP A 54 1.46 8.55 -2.18
N GLU A 55 2.68 8.36 -1.69
CA GLU A 55 3.72 7.62 -2.38
C GLU A 55 3.31 6.17 -2.68
N LEU A 56 2.71 5.49 -1.69
CA LEU A 56 2.27 4.10 -1.85
C LEU A 56 1.14 3.98 -2.86
N TYR A 57 0.21 4.93 -2.86
CA TYR A 57 -0.91 4.97 -3.80
C TYR A 57 -0.42 5.21 -5.24
N GLU A 58 0.51 6.15 -5.44
CA GLU A 58 1.11 6.40 -6.75
C GLU A 58 1.90 5.19 -7.26
N LEU A 59 2.63 4.50 -6.38
CA LEU A 59 3.29 3.25 -6.74
C LEU A 59 2.27 2.17 -7.13
N SER A 60 1.16 2.13 -6.39
CA SER A 60 0.08 1.17 -6.61
C SER A 60 -0.63 1.37 -7.94
N THR A 61 -0.77 2.61 -8.42
CA THR A 61 -1.34 2.89 -9.75
C THR A 61 -0.40 2.45 -10.88
N LYS A 62 0.92 2.59 -10.70
CA LYS A 62 1.92 2.12 -11.69
C LYS A 62 1.96 0.60 -11.83
N TYR A 63 1.73 -0.12 -10.73
CA TYR A 63 1.77 -1.60 -10.70
C TYR A 63 0.39 -2.24 -10.49
N ALA A 64 -0.70 -1.52 -10.81
CA ALA A 64 -2.06 -1.90 -10.44
C ALA A 64 -2.46 -3.33 -10.86
N VAL A 65 -2.01 -3.77 -12.04
CA VAL A 65 -2.28 -5.12 -12.55
C VAL A 65 -1.62 -6.20 -11.69
N SER A 66 -0.35 -6.01 -11.32
CA SER A 66 0.39 -6.97 -10.49
C SER A 66 -0.11 -7.00 -9.04
N LEU A 67 -0.68 -5.90 -8.57
CA LEU A 67 -1.16 -5.75 -7.19
C LEU A 67 -2.63 -6.13 -7.01
N GLN A 68 -3.34 -6.46 -8.08
CA GLN A 68 -4.76 -6.74 -8.02
C GLN A 68 -5.10 -7.88 -7.05
N ASN A 69 -4.31 -8.97 -7.07
CA ASN A 69 -4.49 -10.09 -6.16
C ASN A 69 -4.20 -9.70 -4.70
N ASP A 70 -3.12 -8.95 -4.46
CA ASP A 70 -2.77 -8.45 -3.14
C ASP A 70 -3.87 -7.52 -2.60
N PHE A 71 -4.39 -6.61 -3.43
CA PHE A 71 -5.48 -5.71 -3.06
C PHE A 71 -6.79 -6.43 -2.80
N GLN A 72 -7.10 -7.51 -3.53
CA GLN A 72 -8.25 -8.34 -3.21
C GLN A 72 -8.12 -9.01 -1.85
N VAL A 73 -6.92 -9.39 -1.41
CA VAL A 73 -6.72 -9.94 -0.06
C VAL A 73 -6.85 -8.85 1.00
N ILE A 74 -6.23 -7.69 0.78
CA ILE A 74 -6.15 -6.60 1.78
C ILE A 74 -7.48 -5.84 1.89
N PHE A 75 -8.01 -5.37 0.76
CA PHE A 75 -9.18 -4.49 0.69
C PHE A 75 -10.48 -5.25 0.43
N LYS A 76 -10.42 -6.52 0.03
CA LYS A 76 -11.55 -7.42 -0.27
C LYS A 76 -12.42 -6.98 -1.45
N LYS A 77 -13.05 -5.81 -1.38
CA LYS A 77 -13.90 -5.22 -2.43
C LYS A 77 -13.78 -3.70 -2.41
N TRP A 78 -13.84 -3.04 -3.56
CA TRP A 78 -13.87 -1.59 -3.68
C TRP A 78 -14.45 -1.16 -5.02
#